data_AF-A0A660YHI5-F1
#
_entry.id   AF-A0A660YHI5-F1
#
_cell.length_a   1.000
_cell.length_b   1.000
_cell.length_c   1.000
_cell.angle_alpha   90.00
_cell.angle_beta   90.00
_cell.angle_gamma   90.00
#
_symmetry.space_group_name_H-M   'P 1'
#
loop_
_entity.id
_entity.type
_entity.pdbx_description
1 polymer ?
#
loop_
_entity_poly.entity_id
_entity_poly.type
_entity_poly.pdbx_seq_one_letter_code
_entity_poly.pdbx_strand_id
1 'polypeptide(L)'
;MGAKALMVQGTGSHVGKSLITTALCRIFYQDGFKVAPFKAQNMSLNSCATPDGREIGRAQAVQAEACGIAPTSDMNPVLLKPMGDSGCQVVLQGRPYMNLSAKRYYDLKETLWKVVCESFERLRENYDVIVMEGAGSPAEVNLRENDIVNMRMAKHAEAPVLL
;
A
#
# COMPACT_ATOMS: atom_id res chain seq x y z
N MET A 1 8.06 -17.33 13.37
CA MET A 1 7.53 -17.60 12.02
C MET A 1 7.02 -16.26 11.51
N GLY A 2 7.50 -15.73 10.39
CA GLY A 2 7.10 -14.40 9.92
C GLY A 2 5.62 -14.35 9.50
N ALA A 3 5.04 -13.14 9.47
CA ALA A 3 3.65 -12.95 9.06
C ALA A 3 3.31 -13.64 7.73
N LYS A 4 2.08 -14.16 7.60
CA LYS A 4 1.52 -14.60 6.33
C LYS A 4 0.98 -13.40 5.56
N ALA A 5 1.28 -13.31 4.27
CA ALA A 5 0.78 -12.24 3.42
C ALA A 5 -0.27 -12.77 2.44
N LEU A 6 -1.26 -11.94 2.10
CA LEU A 6 -2.25 -12.20 1.07
C LEU A 6 -2.46 -10.92 0.27
N MET A 7 -2.32 -10.96 -1.06
CA MET A 7 -2.55 -9.78 -1.89
C MET A 7 -3.86 -9.86 -2.66
N VAL A 8 -4.61 -8.76 -2.64
CA VAL A 8 -5.79 -8.54 -3.49
C VAL A 8 -5.38 -7.64 -4.65
N GLN A 9 -5.48 -8.15 -5.87
CA GLN A 9 -5.35 -7.39 -7.12
C GLN A 9 -6.72 -7.29 -7.80
N GLY A 10 -6.75 -6.74 -9.00
CA GLY A 10 -7.97 -6.59 -9.78
C GLY A 10 -7.63 -6.15 -11.20
N THR A 11 -8.58 -6.27 -12.12
CA THR A 11 -8.37 -6.03 -13.56
C THR A 11 -8.38 -4.56 -13.97
N GLY A 12 -8.52 -3.64 -13.01
CA GLY A 12 -8.52 -2.20 -13.24
C GLY A 12 -8.75 -1.39 -11.96
N SER A 13 -8.77 -0.07 -12.08
CA SER A 13 -9.14 0.82 -10.98
C SER A 13 -10.64 0.73 -10.66
N HIS A 14 -11.02 0.98 -9.40
CA HIS A 14 -12.42 1.00 -8.94
C HIS A 14 -13.21 -0.32 -9.04
N VAL A 15 -12.55 -1.46 -9.26
CA VAL A 15 -13.19 -2.80 -9.30
C VAL A 15 -13.49 -3.41 -7.93
N GLY A 16 -13.40 -2.64 -6.83
CA GLY A 16 -13.71 -3.12 -5.48
C GLY A 16 -12.55 -3.68 -4.64
N LYS A 17 -11.30 -3.59 -5.12
CA LYS A 17 -10.10 -4.08 -4.39
C LYS A 17 -10.06 -3.63 -2.93
N SER A 18 -10.17 -2.32 -2.67
CA SER A 18 -10.08 -1.78 -1.31
C SER A 18 -11.19 -2.30 -0.40
N LEU A 19 -12.40 -2.56 -0.93
CA LEU A 19 -13.50 -3.13 -0.16
C LEU A 19 -13.19 -4.59 0.22
N ILE A 20 -12.71 -5.39 -0.74
CA ILE A 20 -12.33 -6.79 -0.50
C ILE A 20 -11.17 -6.86 0.51
N THR A 21 -10.13 -6.04 0.34
CA THR A 21 -9.03 -5.94 1.30
C THR A 21 -9.55 -5.60 2.70
N THR A 22 -10.46 -4.61 2.82
CA THR A 22 -11.06 -4.23 4.11
C THR A 22 -11.86 -5.37 4.73
N ALA A 23 -12.65 -6.10 3.92
CA ALA A 23 -13.42 -7.24 4.40
C ALA A 23 -12.52 -8.37 4.92
N LEU A 24 -11.46 -8.71 4.18
CA LEU A 24 -10.48 -9.72 4.60
C LEU A 24 -9.74 -9.30 5.87
N CYS A 25 -9.34 -8.02 5.99
CA CYS A 25 -8.79 -7.47 7.23
C CYS A 25 -9.71 -7.74 8.42
N ARG A 26 -11.01 -7.44 8.27
CA ARG A 26 -11.99 -7.64 9.35
C ARG A 26 -12.20 -9.11 9.68
N ILE A 27 -12.30 -9.98 8.67
CA ILE A 27 -12.50 -11.43 8.85
C ILE A 27 -11.32 -12.01 9.64
N PHE A 28 -10.08 -11.79 9.20
CA PHE A 28 -8.91 -12.33 9.89
C PHE A 28 -8.75 -11.76 11.31
N TYR A 29 -9.12 -10.49 11.53
CA TYR A 29 -9.14 -9.91 12.87
C TYR A 29 -10.18 -10.61 13.77
N GLN A 30 -11.38 -10.89 13.24
CA GLN A 30 -12.44 -11.59 13.97
C GLN A 30 -12.09 -13.06 14.24
N ASP A 31 -11.28 -13.68 13.40
CA ASP A 31 -10.70 -15.02 13.61
C ASP A 31 -9.57 -15.03 14.66
N GLY A 32 -9.20 -13.87 15.22
CA GLY A 32 -8.26 -13.74 16.33
C GLY A 32 -6.80 -13.49 15.92
N PHE A 33 -6.51 -13.22 14.65
CA PHE A 33 -5.16 -12.89 14.19
C PHE A 33 -4.80 -11.42 14.48
N LYS A 34 -3.51 -11.14 14.70
CA LYS A 34 -2.99 -9.77 14.59
C LYS A 34 -2.84 -9.43 13.11
N VAL A 35 -3.68 -8.54 12.60
CA VAL A 35 -3.73 -8.21 11.17
C VAL A 35 -3.24 -6.80 10.92
N ALA A 36 -2.47 -6.60 9.85
CA ALA A 36 -2.17 -5.27 9.32
C ALA A 36 -2.53 -5.16 7.84
N PRO A 37 -3.08 -4.01 7.39
CA PRO A 37 -3.22 -3.74 5.97
C PRO A 37 -1.93 -3.20 5.38
N PHE A 38 -1.72 -3.41 4.08
CA PHE A 38 -0.56 -2.86 3.39
C PHE A 38 -0.87 -2.47 1.95
N LYS A 39 -0.56 -1.23 1.58
CA LYS A 39 -0.56 -0.76 0.20
C LYS A 39 0.74 -0.01 -0.07
N ALA A 40 1.68 -0.69 -0.72
CA ALA A 40 3.01 -0.17 -1.00
C ALA A 40 2.98 1.25 -1.61
N GLN A 41 2.09 1.47 -2.58
CA GLN A 41 1.89 2.77 -3.21
C GLN A 41 0.40 3.05 -3.40
N ASN A 42 -0.04 4.22 -2.95
CA ASN A 42 -1.37 4.75 -3.26
C ASN A 42 -1.23 6.05 -4.07
N MET A 43 -2.23 6.36 -4.89
CA MET A 43 -2.36 7.64 -5.56
C MET A 43 -3.75 8.21 -5.23
N SER A 44 -3.80 9.24 -4.39
CA SER A 44 -5.06 9.83 -3.95
C SER A 44 -4.85 11.23 -3.37
N LEU A 45 -5.86 12.09 -3.52
CA LEU A 45 -5.98 13.33 -2.75
C LEU A 45 -6.72 13.11 -1.41
N ASN A 46 -7.37 11.95 -1.25
CA ASN A 46 -8.10 11.60 -0.03
C ASN A 46 -7.14 10.92 0.94
N SER A 47 -6.54 11.71 1.83
CA SER A 47 -5.65 11.22 2.87
C SER A 47 -6.29 11.27 4.26
N CYS A 48 -5.60 10.65 5.22
CA CYS A 48 -5.94 10.59 6.62
C CYS A 48 -4.66 10.82 7.45
N ALA A 49 -4.80 11.58 8.54
CA ALA A 49 -3.71 11.77 9.49
C ALA A 49 -3.63 10.56 10.45
N THR A 50 -2.44 10.01 10.62
CA THR A 50 -2.15 9.02 11.67
C THR A 50 -2.04 9.72 13.03
N PRO A 51 -2.16 8.99 14.16
CA PRO A 51 -2.06 9.59 15.49
C PRO A 51 -0.74 10.33 15.76
N ASP A 52 0.35 9.92 15.11
CA ASP A 52 1.67 10.57 15.20
C ASP A 52 1.87 11.69 14.17
N GLY A 53 0.79 12.16 13.53
CA GLY A 53 0.79 13.32 12.63
C GLY A 53 1.36 13.04 11.24
N ARG A 54 1.44 11.77 10.82
CA ARG A 54 1.85 11.38 9.46
C ARG A 54 0.62 11.25 8.55
N GLU A 55 0.85 11.18 7.25
CA GLU A 55 -0.21 11.13 6.24
C GLU A 55 -0.25 9.77 5.52
N ILE A 56 -1.44 9.17 5.41
CA ILE A 56 -1.68 7.96 4.60
C ILE A 56 -2.94 8.10 3.74
N GLY A 57 -3.14 7.23 2.75
CA GLY A 57 -4.41 7.15 2.01
C GLY A 57 -5.60 6.77 2.91
N ARG A 58 -6.76 7.40 2.70
CA ARG A 58 -7.99 7.13 3.48
C ARG A 58 -8.42 5.66 3.43
N ALA A 59 -8.23 4.99 2.30
CA ALA A 59 -8.52 3.56 2.17
C ALA A 59 -7.72 2.71 3.17
N GLN A 60 -6.43 3.03 3.36
CA GLN A 60 -5.58 2.31 4.32
C GLN A 60 -5.96 2.61 5.77
N ALA A 61 -6.43 3.83 6.06
CA ALA A 61 -6.97 4.14 7.38
C ALA A 61 -8.22 3.31 7.71
N VAL A 62 -9.16 3.18 6.75
CA VAL A 62 -10.35 2.32 6.91
C VAL A 62 -9.95 0.84 7.06
N GLN A 63 -8.94 0.39 6.31
CA GLN A 63 -8.42 -0.97 6.45
C GLN A 63 -7.76 -1.20 7.82
N ALA A 64 -7.08 -0.19 8.39
CA ALA A 64 -6.49 -0.28 9.72
C ALA A 64 -7.58 -0.39 10.81
N GLU A 65 -8.65 0.36 10.66
CA GLU A 65 -9.84 0.26 11.51
C GLU A 65 -10.49 -1.14 11.42
N ALA A 66 -10.55 -1.71 10.21
CA ALA A 66 -11.00 -3.09 9.98
C ALA A 66 -10.13 -4.13 10.70
N CYS A 67 -8.83 -3.85 10.84
CA CYS A 67 -7.90 -4.64 11.64
C CYS A 67 -7.95 -4.35 13.15
N GLY A 68 -8.76 -3.39 13.61
CA GLY A 68 -8.84 -3.02 15.03
C GLY A 68 -7.58 -2.32 15.56
N ILE A 69 -6.79 -1.68 14.70
CA ILE A 69 -5.53 -1.01 15.05
C ILE A 69 -5.51 0.44 14.56
N ALA A 70 -4.66 1.26 15.18
CA ALA A 70 -4.44 2.63 14.73
C ALA A 70 -3.71 2.66 13.37
N PRO A 71 -4.06 3.59 12.46
CA PRO A 71 -3.36 3.73 11.20
C PRO A 71 -1.92 4.22 11.41
N THR A 72 -0.98 3.63 10.69
CA THR A 72 0.44 4.03 10.68
C THR A 72 0.93 4.25 9.25
N SER A 73 2.01 5.03 9.08
CA SER A 73 2.58 5.26 7.76
C SER A 73 3.14 4.01 7.08
N ASP A 74 3.43 2.96 7.86
CA ASP A 74 3.96 1.71 7.30
C ASP A 74 2.91 0.95 6.48
N MET A 75 1.62 1.18 6.75
CA MET A 75 0.50 0.62 5.99
C MET A 75 0.37 1.25 4.59
N ASN A 76 0.90 2.46 4.39
CA ASN A 76 0.96 3.13 3.10
C ASN A 76 2.24 3.98 2.98
N PRO A 77 3.40 3.37 2.72
CA PRO A 77 4.68 4.06 2.82
C PRO A 77 4.94 5.04 1.67
N VAL A 78 4.26 4.88 0.53
CA VAL A 78 4.30 5.84 -0.59
C VAL A 78 2.88 6.30 -0.91
N LEU A 79 2.61 7.58 -0.70
CA LEU A 79 1.38 8.23 -1.13
C LEU A 79 1.72 9.29 -2.19
N LEU A 80 1.11 9.16 -3.36
CA LEU A 80 1.22 10.12 -4.45
C LEU A 80 -0.03 11.01 -4.47
N LYS A 81 0.17 12.32 -4.39
CA LYS A 81 -0.90 13.31 -4.49
C LYS A 81 -0.80 14.00 -5.84
N PRO A 82 -1.73 13.76 -6.79
CA PRO A 82 -1.69 14.37 -8.10
C PRO A 82 -1.60 15.90 -8.01
N MET A 83 -0.79 16.51 -8.88
CA MET A 83 -0.59 17.96 -8.96
C MET A 83 -0.64 18.43 -10.42
N GLY A 84 -1.63 19.28 -10.74
CA GLY A 84 -1.81 19.79 -12.11
C GLY A 84 -1.92 18.66 -13.14
N ASP A 85 -1.52 18.96 -14.38
CA ASP A 85 -1.75 18.04 -15.51
C ASP A 85 -0.70 16.92 -15.65
N SER A 86 0.46 17.03 -14.99
CA SER A 86 1.58 16.11 -15.26
C SER A 86 2.54 15.85 -14.10
N GLY A 87 2.14 16.17 -12.87
CA GLY A 87 2.97 15.97 -11.68
C GLY A 87 2.27 15.31 -10.51
N CYS A 88 3.07 14.99 -9.48
CA CYS A 88 2.58 14.58 -8.19
C CYS A 88 3.51 15.06 -7.07
N GLN A 89 2.94 15.29 -5.89
CA GLN A 89 3.70 15.31 -4.65
C GLN A 89 3.87 13.88 -4.17
N VAL A 90 5.11 13.53 -3.82
CA VAL A 90 5.47 12.28 -3.18
C VAL A 90 5.48 12.51 -1.67
N VAL A 91 4.69 11.72 -0.96
CA VAL A 91 4.69 11.61 0.51
C VAL A 91 5.32 10.26 0.86
N LEU A 92 6.44 10.29 1.60
CA LEU A 92 7.18 9.09 2.03
C LEU A 92 7.05 8.88 3.52
N GLN A 93 6.62 7.68 3.91
CA GLN A 93 6.34 7.32 5.30
C GLN A 93 5.52 8.42 5.99
N GLY A 94 4.53 8.93 5.25
CA GLY A 94 3.60 9.95 5.67
C GLY A 94 4.16 11.35 5.94
N ARG A 95 5.33 11.68 5.38
CA ARG A 95 5.85 13.06 5.34
C ARG A 95 6.03 13.53 3.89
N PRO A 96 5.75 14.80 3.57
CA PRO A 96 6.07 15.36 2.26
C PRO A 96 7.56 15.17 1.95
N TYR A 97 7.86 14.60 0.80
CA TYR A 97 9.23 14.33 0.38
C TYR A 97 9.65 15.28 -0.75
N MET A 98 8.94 15.27 -1.88
CA MET A 98 9.22 16.18 -3.00
C MET A 98 8.07 16.21 -4.01
N ASN A 99 8.09 17.20 -4.90
CA ASN A 99 7.19 17.28 -6.05
C ASN A 99 7.95 16.86 -7.32
N LEU A 100 7.30 16.06 -8.17
CA LEU A 100 7.89 15.50 -9.38
C LEU A 100 6.93 15.59 -10.55
N SER A 101 7.49 15.72 -11.75
CA SER A 101 6.76 15.37 -12.97
C SER A 101 6.64 13.85 -13.08
N ALA A 102 5.64 13.38 -13.83
CA ALA A 102 5.45 11.94 -14.11
C ALA A 102 6.71 11.28 -14.66
N LYS A 103 7.51 11.98 -15.49
CA LYS A 103 8.75 11.46 -16.05
C LYS A 103 9.84 11.24 -14.97
N ARG A 104 10.03 12.20 -14.07
CA ARG A 104 11.06 12.10 -13.01
C ARG A 104 10.67 11.15 -11.88
N TYR A 105 9.39 10.78 -11.81
CA TYR A 105 8.92 9.79 -10.84
C TYR A 105 9.53 8.40 -11.07
N TYR A 106 9.79 8.04 -12.32
CA TYR A 106 10.44 6.76 -12.66
C TYR A 106 11.84 6.64 -12.05
N ASP A 107 12.60 7.74 -12.02
CA ASP A 107 13.97 7.77 -11.47
C ASP A 107 14.03 7.44 -9.97
N LEU A 108 12.92 7.60 -9.24
CA LEU A 108 12.85 7.33 -7.81
C LEU A 108 12.52 5.88 -7.47
N LYS A 109 12.11 5.05 -8.43
CA LYS A 109 11.48 3.75 -8.14
C LYS A 109 12.31 2.84 -7.24
N GLU A 110 13.63 2.78 -7.43
CA GLU A 110 14.50 1.98 -6.58
C GLU A 110 14.64 2.54 -5.15
N THR A 111 14.64 3.87 -4.98
CA THR A 111 14.60 4.49 -3.65
C THR A 111 13.27 4.21 -2.97
N LEU A 112 12.15 4.36 -3.68
CA LEU A 112 10.81 4.07 -3.17
C LEU A 112 10.68 2.60 -2.79
N TRP A 113 11.24 1.70 -3.60
CA TRP A 113 11.22 0.27 -3.36
C TRP A 113 11.88 -0.10 -2.03
N LYS A 114 13.03 0.48 -1.70
CA LYS A 114 13.68 0.26 -0.38
C LYS A 114 12.77 0.66 0.78
N VAL A 115 12.16 1.84 0.69
CA VAL A 115 11.23 2.35 1.71
C VAL A 115 9.99 1.46 1.85
N VAL A 116 9.46 0.95 0.73
CA VAL A 116 8.35 -0.01 0.69
C VAL A 116 8.71 -1.30 1.42
N CYS A 117 9.87 -1.89 1.10
CA CYS A 117 10.34 -3.12 1.74
C CYS A 117 10.57 -2.94 3.24
N GLU A 118 11.25 -1.86 3.65
CA GLU A 118 11.48 -1.57 5.08
C GLU A 118 10.18 -1.43 5.87
N SER A 119 9.18 -0.78 5.28
CA SER A 119 7.87 -0.59 5.91
C SER A 119 7.08 -1.90 6.00
N PHE A 120 7.16 -2.73 4.95
CA PHE A 120 6.55 -4.06 4.96
C PHE A 120 7.20 -4.96 6.01
N GLU A 121 8.53 -4.98 6.12
CA GLU A 121 9.22 -5.83 7.10
C GLU A 121 8.91 -5.43 8.55
N ARG A 122 8.80 -4.13 8.86
CA ARG A 122 8.30 -3.69 10.17
C ARG A 122 6.91 -4.21 10.48
N LEU A 123 6.01 -4.29 9.50
CA LEU A 123 4.70 -4.94 9.71
C LEU A 123 4.86 -6.46 9.85
N ARG A 124 5.70 -7.10 9.04
CA ARG A 124 5.91 -8.55 9.04
C ARG A 124 6.45 -9.07 10.38
N GLU A 125 7.21 -8.25 11.09
CA GLU A 125 7.76 -8.56 12.41
C GLU A 125 6.71 -8.46 13.53
N ASN A 126 5.64 -7.68 13.35
CA ASN A 126 4.70 -7.31 14.43
C ASN A 126 3.29 -7.93 14.30
N TYR A 127 2.97 -8.53 13.16
CA TYR A 127 1.64 -9.05 12.84
C TYR A 127 1.70 -10.51 12.39
N ASP A 128 0.57 -11.21 12.51
CA ASP A 128 0.42 -12.61 12.06
C ASP A 128 0.01 -12.66 10.58
N VAL A 129 -0.83 -11.71 10.15
CA VAL A 129 -1.36 -11.63 8.78
C VAL A 129 -1.22 -10.21 8.23
N ILE A 130 -0.74 -10.10 7.00
CA ILE A 130 -0.72 -8.84 6.24
C ILE A 130 -1.64 -8.97 5.01
N VAL A 131 -2.68 -8.15 4.95
CA VAL A 131 -3.57 -8.09 3.79
C VAL A 131 -3.15 -6.93 2.90
N MET A 132 -2.69 -7.25 1.70
CA MET A 132 -2.09 -6.31 0.77
C MET A 132 -3.06 -5.90 -0.33
N GLU A 133 -3.03 -4.62 -0.73
CA GLU A 133 -3.87 -4.10 -1.82
C GLU A 133 -3.03 -3.66 -3.03
N GLY A 134 -3.18 -4.34 -4.17
CA GLY A 134 -2.62 -3.93 -5.45
C GLY A 134 -3.25 -2.66 -6.01
N ALA A 135 -2.63 -2.03 -7.02
CA ALA A 135 -3.12 -0.82 -7.67
C ALA A 135 -3.36 -1.04 -9.17
N GLY A 136 -4.35 -0.35 -9.73
CA GLY A 136 -4.69 -0.49 -11.16
C GLY A 136 -4.94 -1.95 -11.56
N SER A 137 -4.49 -2.30 -12.77
CA SER A 137 -4.38 -3.67 -13.26
C SER A 137 -2.92 -4.17 -13.21
N PRO A 138 -2.64 -5.38 -12.72
CA PRO A 138 -1.29 -5.95 -12.74
C PRO A 138 -0.83 -6.32 -14.16
N ALA A 139 -1.74 -6.34 -15.13
CA ALA A 139 -1.48 -6.68 -16.53
C ALA A 139 -1.01 -5.49 -17.39
N GLU A 140 -0.86 -4.30 -16.80
CA GLU A 140 -0.29 -3.13 -17.48
C GLU A 140 1.20 -3.33 -17.74
N VAL A 141 1.52 -4.05 -18.82
CA VAL A 141 2.88 -4.46 -19.21
C VAL A 141 3.86 -3.27 -19.29
N ASN A 142 3.35 -2.09 -19.64
CA ASN A 142 4.10 -0.84 -19.69
C ASN A 142 4.58 -0.35 -18.32
N LEU A 143 4.00 -0.86 -17.22
CA LEU A 143 4.37 -0.50 -15.85
C LEU A 143 5.19 -1.59 -15.15
N ARG A 144 5.34 -2.77 -15.76
CA ARG A 144 5.94 -3.96 -15.12
C ARG A 144 7.35 -3.73 -14.58
N GLU A 145 8.20 -3.04 -15.33
CA GLU A 145 9.59 -2.76 -14.93
C GLU A 145 9.67 -1.86 -13.69
N ASN A 146 8.67 -0.98 -13.53
CA ASN A 146 8.62 0.05 -12.49
C ASN A 146 7.53 -0.23 -11.43
N ASP A 147 7.00 -1.46 -11.42
CA ASP A 147 5.99 -1.88 -10.47
C ASP A 147 6.60 -2.01 -9.09
N ILE A 148 6.01 -1.33 -8.10
CA ILE A 148 6.37 -1.46 -6.68
C ILE A 148 5.15 -1.83 -5.83
N VAL A 149 3.99 -2.09 -6.43
CA VAL A 149 2.70 -2.20 -5.74
C VAL A 149 1.94 -3.47 -6.05
N ASN A 150 2.19 -4.12 -7.18
CA ASN A 150 1.50 -5.33 -7.60
C ASN A 150 2.43 -6.56 -7.46
N MET A 151 2.85 -7.15 -8.58
CA MET A 151 3.54 -8.45 -8.60
C MET A 151 4.96 -8.38 -8.05
N ARG A 152 5.68 -7.26 -8.20
CA ARG A 152 6.99 -7.11 -7.54
C ARG A 152 6.85 -7.20 -6.02
N MET A 153 5.81 -6.56 -5.49
CA MET A 153 5.50 -6.57 -4.07
C MET A 153 4.96 -7.92 -3.59
N ALA A 154 4.05 -8.55 -4.35
CA ALA A 154 3.57 -9.91 -4.03
C ALA A 154 4.72 -10.92 -3.95
N LYS A 155 5.66 -10.86 -4.89
CA LYS A 155 6.84 -11.73 -4.91
C LYS A 155 7.76 -11.47 -3.72
N HIS A 156 7.99 -10.21 -3.36
CA HIS A 156 8.78 -9.85 -2.18
C HIS A 156 8.15 -10.34 -0.87
N ALA A 157 6.83 -10.24 -0.76
CA ALA A 157 6.06 -10.68 0.40
C ALA A 157 5.81 -12.20 0.44
N GLU A 158 6.20 -12.94 -0.60
CA GLU A 158 5.85 -14.36 -0.80
C GLU A 158 4.32 -14.60 -0.70
N ALA A 159 3.54 -13.62 -1.17
CA ALA A 159 2.10 -13.59 -1.00
C ALA A 159 1.37 -14.32 -2.14
N PRO A 160 0.43 -15.25 -1.86
CA PRO A 160 -0.59 -15.61 -2.83
C PRO A 160 -1.40 -14.38 -3.25
N VAL A 161 -1.85 -14.38 -4.51
CA VAL A 161 -2.60 -13.27 -5.12
C VAL A 161 -4.02 -13.74 -5.45
N LEU A 162 -5.01 -12.96 -5.00
CA LEU A 162 -6.40 -13.03 -5.42
C LEU A 162 -6.63 -11.95 -6.48
N LEU A 163 -7.21 -12.32 -7.63
CA LEU A 163 -7.49 -11.42 -8.75
C LEU A 163 -8.99 -11.29 -9.02
#